data_AF-A0A5D2BYX1-F1
#
_entry.id   AF-A0A5D2BYX1-F1
#
_cell.length_a   1.000
_cell.length_b   1.000
_cell.length_c   1.000
_cell.angle_alpha   90.00
_cell.angle_beta   90.00
_cell.angle_gamma   90.00
#
_symmetry.space_group_name_H-M   'P 1'
#
loop_
_entity.id
_entity.type
_entity.pdbx_description
1 polymer ?
#
loop_
_entity_poly.entity_id
_entity_poly.type
_entity_poly.pdbx_seq_one_letter_code
_entity_poly.pdbx_strand_id
1 'polypeptide(L)'
;MQLAWLEQNGLHESHFLTPSNSIETDDLEDHIIICGFGRVGQIIAQLLSERLVPFVALDVRSDRVAMGRALGLSLYFGDAGSREVLHKVGAERACAATIALDSPGANYRTVWALSKYFPNVKTFIQAHDVDHGLNLEKAGATAVVPETLEPSLQLAGAILSQAKLPAQEIATALDEFRYRHLAELTELCEASGCSLGYGFARVMRKSETQPLDYPDENHFTEGTLPI
;
A
#
# COMPACT_ATOMS: atom_id res chain seq x y z
N MET A 1 -29.95 -8.23 -11.94
CA MET A 1 -30.16 -7.78 -10.54
C MET A 1 -28.88 -7.22 -9.92
N GLN A 2 -27.70 -7.78 -10.22
CA GLN A 2 -26.39 -7.31 -9.71
C GLN A 2 -25.92 -5.98 -10.34
N LEU A 3 -26.19 -5.78 -11.64
CA LEU A 3 -25.79 -4.57 -12.39
C LEU A 3 -26.49 -3.29 -11.90
N ALA A 4 -27.78 -3.37 -11.55
CA ALA A 4 -28.56 -2.22 -11.07
C ALA A 4 -28.16 -1.74 -9.67
N TRP A 5 -27.48 -2.58 -8.87
CA TRP A 5 -27.01 -2.22 -7.52
C TRP A 5 -25.61 -1.60 -7.54
N LEU A 6 -24.77 -1.99 -8.51
CA LEU A 6 -23.42 -1.43 -8.73
C LEU A 6 -23.50 0.03 -9.18
N GLU A 7 -24.41 0.36 -10.11
CA GLU A 7 -24.63 1.72 -10.60
C GLU A 7 -25.09 2.70 -9.51
N GLN A 8 -25.93 2.23 -8.58
CA GLN A 8 -26.50 3.08 -7.53
C GLN A 8 -25.48 3.49 -6.45
N ASN A 9 -24.35 2.78 -6.35
CA ASN A 9 -23.28 3.02 -5.39
C ASN A 9 -22.00 3.59 -6.01
N GLY A 10 -22.03 4.00 -7.28
CA GLY A 10 -20.87 4.60 -7.97
C GLY A 10 -19.70 3.62 -8.18
N LEU A 11 -19.96 2.32 -8.08
CA LEU A 11 -18.98 1.27 -8.37
C LEU A 11 -19.08 0.97 -9.87
N HIS A 12 -18.29 1.69 -10.68
CA HIS A 12 -18.06 1.32 -12.08
C HIS A 12 -17.53 -0.11 -12.13
N GLU A 13 -17.99 -0.92 -13.11
CA GLU A 13 -17.63 -2.33 -13.33
C GLU A 13 -16.22 -2.62 -12.83
N SER A 14 -16.14 -3.15 -11.61
CA SER A 14 -14.88 -3.27 -10.92
C SER A 14 -14.09 -4.37 -11.61
N HIS A 15 -13.02 -4.00 -12.32
CA HIS A 15 -12.04 -4.90 -12.92
C HIS A 15 -11.19 -5.59 -11.84
N PHE A 16 -11.83 -6.19 -10.84
CA PHE A 16 -11.18 -7.18 -10.01
C PHE A 16 -10.91 -8.38 -10.90
N LEU A 17 -9.65 -8.54 -11.33
CA LEU A 17 -9.20 -9.78 -11.96
C LEU A 17 -9.19 -10.84 -10.86
N THR A 18 -10.29 -11.54 -10.69
CA THR A 18 -10.34 -12.69 -9.78
C THR A 18 -9.55 -13.83 -10.40
N PRO A 19 -8.53 -14.40 -9.72
CA PRO A 19 -8.15 -15.77 -10.02
C PRO A 19 -9.43 -16.60 -9.86
N SER A 20 -9.78 -17.39 -10.86
CA SER A 20 -11.06 -18.09 -10.97
C SER A 20 -11.28 -19.22 -9.96
N ASN A 21 -10.58 -19.21 -8.83
CA ASN A 21 -10.83 -20.10 -7.69
C ASN A 21 -10.87 -19.24 -6.43
N SER A 22 -11.82 -19.52 -5.55
CA SER A 22 -11.77 -19.13 -4.15
C SER A 22 -10.48 -19.68 -3.54
N ILE A 23 -9.37 -18.93 -3.62
CA ILE A 23 -8.13 -19.31 -2.96
C ILE A 23 -8.44 -19.24 -1.47
N GLU A 24 -8.58 -20.40 -0.85
CA GLU A 24 -8.72 -20.51 0.59
C GLU A 24 -7.48 -19.89 1.22
N THR A 25 -7.66 -19.19 2.35
CA THR A 25 -6.55 -18.49 3.02
C THR A 25 -5.36 -19.41 3.29
N ASP A 26 -5.61 -20.71 3.45
CA ASP A 26 -4.61 -21.73 3.76
C ASP A 26 -3.58 -21.93 2.64
N ASP A 27 -3.93 -21.63 1.38
CA ASP A 27 -3.03 -21.77 0.23
C ASP A 27 -2.23 -20.49 -0.11
N LEU A 28 -2.48 -19.38 0.62
CA LEU A 28 -1.79 -18.12 0.35
C LEU A 28 -0.42 -18.05 1.03
N GLU A 29 0.58 -17.68 0.23
CA GLU A 29 1.96 -17.34 0.65
C GLU A 29 2.38 -16.00 0.02
N ASP A 30 3.25 -15.27 0.70
CA ASP A 30 3.75 -13.94 0.30
C ASP A 30 2.63 -12.94 -0.08
N HIS A 31 1.43 -13.14 0.47
CA HIS A 31 0.27 -12.32 0.17
C HIS A 31 0.24 -11.03 1.02
N ILE A 32 -0.60 -10.10 0.59
CA ILE A 32 -0.87 -8.85 1.29
C ILE A 32 -2.11 -9.00 2.18
N ILE A 33 -2.06 -8.50 3.40
CA ILE A 33 -3.24 -8.37 4.27
C ILE A 33 -3.77 -6.94 4.20
N ILE A 34 -5.04 -6.78 3.83
CA ILE A 34 -5.73 -5.49 3.86
C ILE A 34 -6.58 -5.42 5.13
N CYS A 35 -6.13 -4.65 6.12
CA CYS A 35 -6.85 -4.41 7.36
C CYS A 35 -7.77 -3.18 7.20
N GLY A 36 -9.04 -3.42 6.91
CA GLY A 36 -10.07 -2.42 6.62
C GLY A 36 -10.44 -2.38 5.15
N PHE A 37 -11.72 -2.57 4.83
CA PHE A 37 -12.27 -2.58 3.47
C PHE A 37 -13.20 -1.38 3.21
N GLY A 38 -12.83 -0.22 3.76
CA GLY A 38 -13.43 1.07 3.43
C GLY A 38 -12.90 1.63 2.11
N ARG A 39 -12.98 2.95 1.92
CA ARG A 39 -12.56 3.63 0.67
C ARG A 39 -11.11 3.32 0.29
N VAL A 40 -10.18 3.49 1.24
CA VAL A 40 -8.75 3.27 1.00
C VAL A 40 -8.46 1.78 0.72
N GLY A 41 -9.00 0.88 1.56
CA GLY A 41 -8.81 -0.56 1.39
C GLY A 41 -9.36 -1.09 0.06
N GLN A 42 -10.50 -0.57 -0.40
CA GLN A 42 -11.08 -0.93 -1.70
C GLN A 42 -10.20 -0.50 -2.87
N ILE A 43 -9.67 0.73 -2.84
CA ILE A 43 -8.74 1.23 -3.87
C ILE A 43 -7.48 0.35 -3.92
N ILE A 44 -6.91 0.01 -2.76
CA ILE A 44 -5.73 -0.85 -2.67
C ILE A 44 -6.05 -2.25 -3.20
N ALA A 45 -7.17 -2.85 -2.78
CA ALA A 45 -7.59 -4.16 -3.25
C ALA A 45 -7.77 -4.21 -4.77
N GLN A 46 -8.34 -3.14 -5.35
CA GLN A 46 -8.52 -3.04 -6.79
C GLN A 46 -7.17 -3.01 -7.50
N LEU A 47 -6.25 -2.15 -7.06
CA LEU A 47 -4.92 -2.05 -7.65
C LEU A 47 -4.14 -3.36 -7.54
N LEU A 48 -4.20 -4.04 -6.38
CA LEU A 48 -3.55 -5.35 -6.20
C LEU A 48 -4.14 -6.40 -7.14
N SER A 49 -5.47 -6.40 -7.32
CA SER A 49 -6.16 -7.33 -8.23
C SER A 49 -5.78 -7.10 -9.68
N GLU A 50 -5.75 -5.85 -10.13
CA GLU A 50 -5.32 -5.48 -11.49
C GLU A 50 -3.87 -5.91 -11.78
N ARG A 51 -3.04 -6.01 -10.74
CA ARG A 51 -1.64 -6.47 -10.81
C ARG A 51 -1.45 -7.95 -10.48
N LEU A 52 -2.53 -8.70 -10.26
CA LEU A 52 -2.51 -10.11 -9.87
C LEU A 52 -1.66 -10.38 -8.61
N VAL A 53 -1.59 -9.41 -7.70
CA VAL A 53 -0.90 -9.57 -6.41
C VAL A 53 -1.86 -10.25 -5.43
N PRO A 54 -1.51 -11.41 -4.85
CA PRO A 54 -2.38 -12.11 -3.92
C PRO A 54 -2.63 -11.30 -2.65
N PHE A 55 -3.89 -11.23 -2.22
CA PHE A 55 -4.25 -10.57 -0.96
C PHE A 55 -5.45 -11.21 -0.28
N VAL A 56 -5.56 -10.95 1.02
CA VAL A 56 -6.73 -11.19 1.84
C VAL A 56 -7.15 -9.90 2.51
N ALA A 57 -8.45 -9.68 2.68
CA ALA A 57 -8.96 -8.49 3.34
C ALA A 57 -9.75 -8.84 4.61
N LEU A 58 -9.72 -7.92 5.58
CA LEU A 58 -10.44 -8.00 6.85
C LEU A 58 -11.25 -6.72 7.07
N ASP A 59 -12.50 -6.85 7.51
CA ASP A 59 -13.27 -5.71 8.02
C ASP A 59 -14.21 -6.17 9.15
N VAL A 60 -14.52 -5.27 10.09
CA VAL A 60 -15.47 -5.49 11.19
C VAL A 60 -16.91 -5.17 10.79
N ARG A 61 -17.11 -4.59 9.61
CA ARG A 61 -18.41 -4.24 9.05
C ARG A 61 -18.91 -5.34 8.12
N SER A 62 -19.97 -6.03 8.54
CA SER A 62 -20.55 -7.15 7.78
C SER A 62 -21.08 -6.74 6.41
N ASP A 63 -21.56 -5.49 6.25
CA ASP A 63 -21.99 -4.93 4.97
C ASP A 63 -20.83 -4.82 3.97
N ARG A 64 -19.66 -4.33 4.43
CA ARG A 64 -18.44 -4.28 3.60
C ARG A 64 -17.95 -5.68 3.23
N VAL A 65 -18.00 -6.62 4.17
CA VAL A 65 -17.63 -8.03 3.94
C VAL A 65 -18.52 -8.69 2.90
N ALA A 66 -19.84 -8.54 3.02
CA ALA A 66 -20.80 -9.07 2.06
C ALA A 66 -20.55 -8.50 0.65
N MET A 67 -20.29 -7.20 0.56
CA MET A 67 -19.97 -6.54 -0.71
C MET A 67 -18.71 -7.11 -1.35
N GLY A 68 -17.58 -7.17 -0.65
CA GLY A 68 -16.34 -7.70 -1.24
C GLY A 68 -16.44 -9.18 -1.63
N ARG A 69 -17.17 -10.00 -0.86
CA ARG A 69 -17.45 -11.39 -1.24
C ARG A 69 -18.31 -11.50 -2.50
N ALA A 70 -19.29 -10.61 -2.67
CA ALA A 70 -20.10 -10.55 -3.88
C ALA A 70 -19.28 -10.18 -5.14
N LEU A 71 -18.10 -9.57 -4.94
CA LEU A 71 -17.10 -9.27 -5.97
C LEU A 71 -16.08 -10.40 -6.16
N GLY A 72 -16.25 -11.55 -5.48
CA GLY A 72 -15.35 -12.69 -5.57
C GLY A 72 -14.03 -12.53 -4.80
N LEU A 73 -13.94 -11.55 -3.89
CA LEU A 73 -12.72 -11.31 -3.11
C LEU A 73 -12.66 -12.16 -1.84
N SER A 74 -11.45 -12.56 -1.47
CA SER A 74 -11.14 -13.19 -0.18
C SER A 74 -11.21 -12.16 0.96
N LEU A 75 -12.44 -11.80 1.34
CA LEU A 75 -12.75 -10.82 2.39
C LEU A 75 -13.44 -11.50 3.58
N TYR A 76 -12.90 -11.27 4.77
CA TYR A 76 -13.35 -11.93 6.00
C TYR A 76 -13.80 -10.91 7.05
N PHE A 77 -14.76 -11.35 7.87
CA PHE A 77 -15.21 -10.58 9.02
C PHE A 77 -14.27 -10.82 10.20
N GLY A 78 -13.71 -9.75 10.78
CA GLY A 78 -12.85 -9.88 11.95
C GLY A 78 -12.17 -8.58 12.38
N ASP A 79 -11.78 -8.52 13.65
CA ASP A 79 -10.96 -7.43 14.19
C ASP A 79 -9.49 -7.69 13.85
N ALA A 80 -8.90 -6.81 13.03
CA ALA A 80 -7.49 -6.88 12.65
C ALA A 80 -6.52 -6.67 13.83
N GLY A 81 -6.98 -6.19 14.98
CA GLY A 81 -6.20 -6.16 16.22
C GLY A 81 -6.11 -7.50 16.94
N SER A 82 -6.90 -8.51 16.52
CA SER A 82 -6.91 -9.83 17.14
C SER A 82 -5.85 -10.75 16.54
N ARG A 83 -4.94 -11.26 17.38
CA ARG A 83 -3.93 -12.26 16.99
C ARG A 83 -4.57 -13.49 16.33
N GLU A 84 -5.71 -13.95 16.85
CA GLU A 84 -6.37 -15.15 16.32
C GLU A 84 -6.91 -14.91 14.91
N VAL A 85 -7.49 -13.72 14.66
CA VAL A 85 -7.97 -13.33 13.33
C VAL A 85 -6.80 -13.22 12.36
N LEU A 86 -5.71 -12.56 12.75
CA LEU A 86 -4.51 -12.43 11.94
C LEU A 86 -3.89 -13.79 11.60
N HIS A 87 -3.82 -14.71 12.57
CA HIS A 87 -3.32 -16.06 12.33
C HIS A 87 -4.20 -16.83 11.33
N LYS A 88 -5.53 -16.75 11.47
CA LYS A 88 -6.49 -17.40 10.57
C LYS A 88 -6.40 -16.91 9.12
N VAL A 89 -6.03 -15.65 8.88
CA VAL A 89 -5.79 -15.13 7.52
C VAL A 89 -4.37 -15.35 7.00
N GLY A 90 -3.58 -16.16 7.71
CA GLY A 90 -2.23 -16.54 7.28
C GLY A 90 -1.18 -15.45 7.50
N ALA A 91 -1.30 -14.60 8.53
CA ALA A 91 -0.29 -13.57 8.81
C ALA A 91 1.14 -14.09 9.01
N GLU A 92 1.33 -15.38 9.34
CA GLU A 92 2.66 -16.00 9.40
C GLU A 92 3.31 -16.16 8.02
N ARG A 93 2.51 -16.24 6.96
CA ARG A 93 2.94 -16.44 5.57
C ARG A 93 2.81 -15.17 4.71
N ALA A 94 2.23 -14.11 5.26
CA ALA A 94 2.06 -12.84 4.58
C ALA A 94 3.40 -12.06 4.52
N CYS A 95 3.64 -11.35 3.43
CA CYS A 95 4.84 -10.50 3.31
C CYS A 95 4.59 -9.06 3.81
N ALA A 96 3.34 -8.58 3.72
CA ALA A 96 2.98 -7.22 4.11
C ALA A 96 1.51 -7.08 4.51
N ALA A 97 1.21 -5.99 5.21
CA ALA A 97 -0.14 -5.59 5.57
C ALA A 97 -0.32 -4.07 5.37
N THR A 98 -1.46 -3.69 4.80
CA THR A 98 -1.93 -2.31 4.80
C THR A 98 -2.94 -2.13 5.92
N ILE A 99 -2.86 -1.02 6.66
CA ILE A 99 -3.78 -0.70 7.74
C ILE A 99 -4.57 0.55 7.36
N ALA A 100 -5.88 0.38 7.18
CA ALA A 100 -6.81 1.39 6.70
C ALA A 100 -8.15 1.33 7.46
N LEU A 101 -8.09 1.32 8.80
CA LEU A 101 -9.25 1.20 9.67
C LEU A 101 -9.79 2.60 10.06
N ASP A 102 -11.07 2.64 10.39
CA ASP A 102 -11.81 3.89 10.63
C ASP A 102 -11.41 4.62 11.93
N SER A 103 -10.67 3.99 12.86
CA SER A 103 -10.29 4.61 14.15
C SER A 103 -8.78 4.54 14.44
N PRO A 104 -8.17 5.62 14.97
CA PRO A 104 -6.74 5.63 15.36
C PRO A 104 -6.39 4.51 16.36
N GLY A 105 -7.29 4.22 17.30
CA GLY A 105 -7.09 3.15 18.27
C GLY A 105 -7.03 1.76 17.64
N ALA A 106 -7.90 1.47 16.65
CA ALA A 106 -7.86 0.20 15.93
C ALA A 106 -6.61 0.09 15.04
N ASN A 107 -6.22 1.18 14.39
CA ASN A 107 -4.98 1.28 13.63
C ASN A 107 -3.76 0.95 14.50
N TYR A 108 -3.62 1.61 15.65
CA TYR A 108 -2.53 1.36 16.60
C TYR A 108 -2.49 -0.10 17.07
N ARG A 109 -3.62 -0.66 17.51
CA ARG A 109 -3.69 -2.05 17.99
C ARG A 109 -3.30 -3.05 16.91
N THR A 110 -3.73 -2.81 15.68
CA THR A 110 -3.43 -3.69 14.53
C THR A 110 -1.93 -3.66 14.20
N VAL A 111 -1.34 -2.47 14.11
CA VAL A 111 0.11 -2.32 13.88
C VAL A 111 0.91 -3.00 14.99
N TRP A 112 0.54 -2.75 16.25
CA TRP A 112 1.21 -3.37 17.39
C TRP A 112 1.08 -4.90 17.39
N ALA A 113 -0.10 -5.43 17.07
CA ALA A 113 -0.32 -6.88 17.02
C ALA A 113 0.52 -7.54 15.91
N LEU A 114 0.56 -6.94 14.72
CA LEU A 114 1.39 -7.42 13.61
C LEU A 114 2.88 -7.36 13.97
N SER A 115 3.35 -6.23 14.48
CA SER A 115 4.74 -6.04 14.92
C SER A 115 5.15 -7.06 15.99
N LYS A 116 4.28 -7.31 16.97
CA LYS A 116 4.57 -8.20 18.09
C LYS A 116 4.52 -9.68 17.75
N TYR A 117 3.49 -10.11 17.01
CA TYR A 117 3.20 -11.53 16.81
C TYR A 117 3.65 -12.04 15.43
N PHE A 118 3.78 -11.16 14.44
CA PHE A 118 4.10 -11.50 13.05
C PHE A 118 5.19 -10.54 12.51
N PRO A 119 6.40 -10.52 13.10
CA PRO A 119 7.43 -9.51 12.82
C PRO A 119 7.97 -9.53 11.37
N ASN A 120 7.68 -10.58 10.61
CA ASN A 120 8.03 -10.67 9.19
C ASN A 120 7.13 -9.80 8.31
N VAL A 121 5.90 -9.52 8.75
CA VAL A 121 4.91 -8.76 8.00
C VAL A 121 5.24 -7.27 8.04
N LYS A 122 5.53 -6.68 6.87
CA LYS A 122 5.76 -5.23 6.76
C LYS A 122 4.46 -4.46 6.78
N THR A 123 4.36 -3.46 7.65
CA THR A 123 3.12 -2.72 7.91
C THR A 123 3.15 -1.33 7.28
N PHE A 124 2.17 -1.06 6.43
CA PHE A 124 2.00 0.20 5.72
C PHE A 124 0.71 0.88 6.18
N ILE A 125 0.82 2.11 6.65
CA ILE A 125 -0.33 2.81 7.23
C ILE A 125 -0.33 4.29 6.89
N GLN A 126 -1.51 4.85 6.74
CA GLN A 126 -1.72 6.28 6.56
C GLN A 126 -1.89 6.97 7.92
N ALA A 127 -1.20 8.09 8.13
CA ALA A 127 -1.33 8.92 9.33
C ALA A 127 -2.08 10.23 9.03
N HIS A 128 -2.92 10.62 9.98
CA HIS A 128 -3.71 11.85 9.94
C HIS A 128 -2.85 13.09 10.16
N ASP A 129 -1.87 12.98 11.05
CA ASP A 129 -0.94 14.03 11.44
C ASP A 129 0.39 13.43 11.92
N VAL A 130 1.34 14.30 12.24
CA VAL A 130 2.69 13.91 12.65
C VAL A 130 2.68 13.10 13.95
N ASP A 131 1.88 13.50 14.94
CA ASP A 131 1.81 12.83 16.25
C ASP A 131 1.21 11.43 16.12
N HIS A 132 0.16 11.28 15.32
CA HIS A 132 -0.43 9.99 14.99
C HIS A 132 0.59 9.11 14.28
N GLY A 133 1.34 9.65 13.31
CA GLY A 133 2.43 8.94 12.67
C GLY A 133 3.47 8.44 13.69
N LEU A 134 3.95 9.31 14.57
CA LEU A 134 4.95 8.97 15.60
C LEU A 134 4.46 7.83 16.50
N ASN A 135 3.17 7.82 16.85
CA ASN A 135 2.58 6.75 17.64
C ASN A 135 2.50 5.42 16.86
N LEU A 136 2.23 5.46 15.56
CA LEU A 136 2.19 4.27 14.70
C LEU A 136 3.58 3.67 14.49
N GLU A 137 4.63 4.48 14.33
CA GLU A 137 6.00 3.95 14.27
C GLU A 137 6.40 3.31 15.60
N LYS A 138 6.10 3.96 16.73
CA LYS A 138 6.36 3.37 18.06
C LYS A 138 5.62 2.05 18.25
N ALA A 139 4.48 1.85 17.58
CA ALA A 139 3.76 0.57 17.55
C ALA A 139 4.44 -0.48 16.65
N GLY A 140 5.36 -0.08 15.77
CA GLY A 140 6.10 -0.94 14.84
C GLY A 140 5.68 -0.82 13.38
N ALA A 141 5.09 0.31 12.97
CA ALA A 141 4.82 0.58 11.56
C ALA A 141 6.12 0.57 10.74
N THR A 142 6.12 -0.11 9.59
CA THR A 142 7.28 -0.12 8.68
C THR A 142 7.36 1.17 7.87
N ALA A 143 6.22 1.66 7.39
CA ALA A 143 6.15 2.94 6.68
C ALA A 143 4.83 3.64 6.99
N VAL A 144 4.94 4.96 7.19
CA VAL A 144 3.79 5.83 7.45
C VAL A 144 3.66 6.85 6.33
N VAL A 145 2.46 6.95 5.77
CA VAL A 145 2.15 7.86 4.66
C VAL A 145 1.26 9.01 5.17
N PRO A 146 1.59 10.28 4.90
CA PRO A 146 0.72 11.39 5.26
C PRO A 146 -0.60 11.35 4.47
N GLU A 147 -1.73 11.50 5.15
CA GLU A 147 -3.05 11.47 4.49
C GLU A 147 -3.28 12.59 3.50
N THR A 148 -2.81 13.78 3.82
CA THR A 148 -3.25 15.01 3.15
C THR A 148 -2.34 15.44 2.01
N LEU A 149 -1.11 14.90 1.93
CA LEU A 149 -0.10 15.39 1.00
C LEU A 149 -0.51 15.18 -0.46
N GLU A 150 -0.68 13.93 -0.90
CA GLU A 150 -0.98 13.62 -2.30
C GLU A 150 -2.32 14.19 -2.78
N PRO A 151 -3.42 14.11 -2.00
CA PRO A 151 -4.67 14.77 -2.37
C PRO A 151 -4.51 16.29 -2.53
N SER A 152 -3.73 16.93 -1.66
CA SER A 152 -3.47 18.38 -1.75
C SER A 152 -2.62 18.73 -2.97
N LEU A 153 -1.62 17.90 -3.32
CA LEU A 153 -0.80 18.10 -4.52
C LEU A 153 -1.62 17.93 -5.80
N GLN A 154 -2.59 17.00 -5.81
CA GLN A 154 -3.52 16.86 -6.92
C GLN A 154 -4.38 18.12 -7.12
N LEU A 155 -4.91 18.69 -6.03
CA LEU A 155 -5.66 19.95 -6.07
C LEU A 155 -4.77 21.12 -6.51
N ALA A 156 -3.54 21.20 -5.98
CA ALA A 156 -2.57 22.22 -6.38
C ALA A 156 -2.27 22.15 -7.88
N GLY A 157 -2.07 20.95 -8.43
CA GLY A 157 -1.88 20.76 -9.87
C GLY A 157 -3.04 21.28 -10.72
N ALA A 158 -4.28 21.01 -10.30
CA ALA A 158 -5.47 21.54 -10.99
C ALA A 158 -5.55 23.07 -10.93
N ILE A 159 -5.23 23.68 -9.78
CA ILE A 159 -5.21 25.14 -9.61
C ILE A 159 -4.11 25.78 -10.47
N LEU A 160 -2.91 25.20 -10.48
CA LEU A 160 -1.79 25.70 -11.31
C LEU A 160 -2.10 25.57 -12.80
N SER A 161 -2.79 24.50 -13.21
CA SER A 161 -3.29 24.35 -14.58
C SER A 161 -4.30 25.43 -14.94
N GLN A 162 -5.22 25.75 -14.03
CA GLN A 162 -6.19 26.84 -14.22
C GLN A 162 -5.50 28.22 -14.30
N ALA A 163 -4.36 28.39 -13.62
CA ALA A 163 -3.49 29.56 -13.73
C ALA A 163 -2.65 29.60 -15.03
N LYS A 164 -2.86 28.63 -15.94
CA LYS A 164 -2.22 28.51 -17.27
C LYS A 164 -0.72 28.25 -17.23
N LEU A 165 -0.21 27.61 -16.17
CA LEU A 165 1.17 27.15 -16.16
C LEU A 165 1.33 25.95 -17.13
N PRO A 166 2.50 25.81 -17.80
CA PRO A 166 2.80 24.64 -18.60
C PRO A 166 2.81 23.35 -17.78
N ALA A 167 2.33 22.25 -18.34
CA ALA A 167 2.22 20.96 -17.64
C ALA A 167 3.57 20.48 -17.06
N GLN A 168 4.67 20.71 -17.78
CA GLN A 168 6.00 20.35 -17.30
C GLN A 168 6.40 21.14 -16.05
N GLU A 169 6.13 22.44 -16.01
CA GLU A 169 6.42 23.29 -14.85
C GLU A 169 5.57 22.88 -13.64
N ILE A 170 4.30 22.52 -13.87
CA ILE A 170 3.43 22.02 -12.82
C ILE A 170 3.99 20.71 -12.24
N ALA A 171 4.35 19.75 -13.09
CA ALA A 171 4.90 18.47 -12.64
C ALA A 171 6.17 18.67 -11.79
N THR A 172 7.11 19.49 -12.27
CA THR A 172 8.33 19.82 -11.53
C THR A 172 8.03 20.49 -10.19
N ALA A 173 7.14 21.49 -10.15
CA ALA A 173 6.80 22.18 -8.92
C ALA A 173 6.15 21.26 -7.87
N LEU A 174 5.27 20.35 -8.31
CA LEU A 174 4.63 19.36 -7.42
C LEU A 174 5.66 18.35 -6.89
N ASP A 175 6.56 17.86 -7.74
CA ASP A 175 7.60 16.91 -7.34
C ASP A 175 8.60 17.53 -6.36
N GLU A 176 9.04 18.77 -6.60
CA GLU A 176 9.90 19.52 -5.69
C GLU A 176 9.23 19.76 -4.34
N PHE A 177 7.95 20.14 -4.34
CA PHE A 177 7.21 20.33 -3.10
C PHE A 177 7.07 19.02 -2.34
N ARG A 178 6.70 17.92 -3.02
CA ARG A 178 6.58 16.59 -2.42
C ARG A 178 7.88 16.17 -1.74
N TYR A 179 9.00 16.28 -2.45
CA TYR A 179 10.30 15.87 -1.92
C TYR A 179 10.69 16.69 -0.69
N ARG A 180 10.54 18.02 -0.76
CA ARG A 180 10.87 18.93 0.33
C ARG A 180 10.00 18.66 1.56
N HIS A 181 8.69 18.50 1.38
CA HIS A 181 7.76 18.27 2.48
C HIS A 181 7.99 16.93 3.17
N LEU A 182 8.26 15.86 2.40
CA LEU A 182 8.60 14.55 2.99
C LEU A 182 9.96 14.58 3.72
N ALA A 183 10.93 15.35 3.22
CA ALA A 183 12.21 15.54 3.90
C ALA A 183 12.03 16.28 5.24
N GLU A 184 11.27 17.38 5.27
CA GLU A 184 10.94 18.11 6.51
C GLU A 184 10.25 17.20 7.54
N LEU A 185 9.28 16.39 7.11
CA LEU A 185 8.63 15.42 7.97
C LEU A 185 9.62 14.38 8.51
N THR A 186 10.55 13.91 7.68
CA THR A 186 11.59 12.97 8.11
C THR A 186 12.48 13.59 9.19
N GLU A 187 12.95 14.82 8.99
CA GLU A 187 13.78 15.53 9.97
C GLU A 187 13.06 15.75 11.32
N LEU A 188 11.78 16.14 11.29
CA LEU A 188 10.97 16.29 12.49
C LEU A 188 10.84 14.97 13.27
N CYS A 189 10.79 13.85 12.57
CA CYS A 189 10.72 12.53 13.18
C CYS A 189 12.05 12.13 13.79
N GLU A 190 13.15 12.34 13.07
CA GLU A 190 14.48 12.03 13.57
C GLU A 190 14.80 12.83 14.84
N ALA A 191 14.43 14.12 14.86
CA ALA A 191 14.52 14.96 16.06
C ALA A 191 13.68 14.43 17.23
N SER A 192 12.58 13.72 16.94
CA SER A 192 11.70 13.07 17.91
C SER A 192 12.14 11.64 18.28
N GLY A 193 13.30 11.17 17.78
CA GLY A 193 13.83 9.82 18.01
C GLY A 193 13.15 8.73 17.18
N CYS A 194 12.55 9.10 16.06
CA CYS A 194 11.69 8.29 15.21
C CYS A 194 12.22 8.29 13.77
N SER A 195 12.11 7.19 13.05
CA SER A 195 12.66 7.01 11.71
C SER A 195 11.63 6.96 10.60
N LEU A 196 10.34 7.15 10.96
CA LEU A 196 9.00 7.10 10.32
C LEU A 196 8.82 6.69 8.84
N GLY A 197 9.86 6.71 8.04
CA GLY A 197 9.83 6.31 6.65
C GLY A 197 8.90 7.21 5.85
N TYR A 198 8.72 8.47 6.27
CA TYR A 198 8.03 9.50 5.50
C TYR A 198 8.78 9.66 4.18
N GLY A 199 8.40 8.86 3.20
CA GLY A 199 9.25 8.57 2.05
C GLY A 199 9.52 7.08 1.92
N PHE A 200 8.54 6.38 1.34
CA PHE A 200 8.68 5.06 0.74
C PHE A 200 9.94 4.92 -0.13
N ALA A 201 10.48 6.03 -0.66
CA ALA A 201 11.74 6.13 -1.37
C ALA A 201 12.99 5.63 -0.59
N ARG A 202 12.98 5.62 0.75
CA ARG A 202 14.11 5.07 1.53
C ARG A 202 14.11 3.53 1.57
N VAL A 203 12.92 2.91 1.54
CA VAL A 203 12.77 1.44 1.52
C VAL A 203 13.18 0.88 0.15
N MET A 204 12.79 1.54 -0.94
CA MET A 204 13.14 1.10 -2.31
C MET A 204 14.63 1.29 -2.66
N ARG A 205 15.30 2.35 -2.15
CA ARG A 205 16.75 2.51 -2.38
C ARG A 205 17.60 1.39 -1.78
N LYS A 206 17.12 0.71 -0.73
CA LYS A 206 17.81 -0.44 -0.14
C LYS A 206 17.72 -1.70 -1.00
N SER A 207 16.67 -1.85 -1.82
CA SER A 207 16.53 -2.97 -2.78
C SER A 207 17.24 -2.71 -4.11
N GLU A 208 17.53 -1.46 -4.47
CA GLU A 208 18.22 -1.09 -5.73
C GLU A 208 19.75 -1.14 -5.66
N THR A 209 20.35 -1.57 -4.53
CA THR A 209 21.82 -1.67 -4.36
C THR A 209 22.33 -3.10 -4.46
N GLN A 210 21.87 -3.84 -5.47
CA GLN A 210 22.57 -5.03 -5.96
C GLN A 210 22.78 -4.84 -7.47
N PRO A 211 24.03 -4.69 -7.95
CA PRO A 211 24.28 -4.52 -9.38
C PRO A 211 23.77 -5.76 -10.11
N LEU A 212 22.90 -5.55 -11.10
CA LEU A 212 22.63 -6.55 -12.11
C LEU A 212 23.90 -6.67 -12.96
N ASP A 213 24.69 -7.72 -12.72
CA ASP A 213 25.75 -8.16 -13.62
C ASP A 213 25.10 -8.52 -14.97
N TYR A 214 25.07 -7.57 -15.90
CA TYR A 214 24.89 -7.89 -17.30
C TYR A 214 26.23 -8.43 -17.83
N PRO A 215 26.29 -9.67 -18.35
CA PRO A 215 27.49 -10.11 -19.05
C PRO A 215 27.69 -9.25 -20.29
N ASP A 216 28.88 -8.68 -20.38
CA ASP A 216 29.35 -7.74 -21.39
C ASP A 216 29.51 -8.48 -22.74
N GLU A 217 28.46 -8.53 -23.56
CA GLU A 217 28.58 -8.95 -24.96
C GLU A 217 29.11 -7.77 -25.79
N ASN A 218 30.44 -7.61 -25.80
CA ASN A 218 31.15 -6.97 -26.91
C ASN A 218 32.60 -7.49 -26.98
N HIS A 219 32.76 -8.68 -27.54
CA HIS A 219 34.00 -9.06 -28.22
C HIS A 219 33.73 -9.20 -29.71
N PHE A 220 33.85 -8.05 -30.40
CA PHE A 220 34.26 -8.02 -31.79
C PHE A 220 35.61 -8.74 -31.90
N THR A 221 35.64 -9.89 -32.57
CA THR A 221 36.89 -10.44 -33.10
C THR A 221 36.81 -10.38 -34.63
N GLU A 222 37.59 -9.45 -35.17
CA GLU A 222 38.01 -9.42 -36.56
C GLU A 222 38.81 -10.70 -36.89
N GLY A 223 38.50 -11.31 -38.03
CA GLY A 223 39.54 -11.87 -38.89
C GLY A 223 39.57 -13.38 -39.09
N THR A 224 39.29 -13.75 -40.35
CA THR A 224 40.10 -14.67 -41.19
C THR A 224 39.44 -16.01 -41.53
N LEU A 225 38.88 -16.07 -42.74
CA LEU A 225 38.70 -17.30 -43.50
C LEU A 225 40.06 -17.87 -43.92
N PRO A 226 40.19 -19.20 -43.96
CA PRO A 226 40.81 -19.79 -45.15
C PRO A 226 40.11 -21.07 -45.67
N ILE A 227 39.89 -21.04 -46.99
CA ILE A 227 39.90 -22.09 -48.02
C ILE A 227 38.95 -23.28 -47.87
#